data_AF-A0A8R7UEV9-F1
#
_entry.id   AF-A0A8R7UEV9-F1
#
_cell.length_a   1.000
_cell.length_b   1.000
_cell.length_c   1.000
_cell.angle_alpha   90.00
_cell.angle_beta   90.00
_cell.angle_gamma   90.00
#
_symmetry.space_group_name_H-M   'P 1'
#
loop_
_entity.id
_entity.type
_entity.pdbx_description
1 polymer ?
#
loop_
_entity_poly.entity_id
_entity_poly.type
_entity_poly.pdbx_seq_one_letter_code
_entity_poly.pdbx_strand_id
1 'polypeptide(L)'
;MSLLHLLDKVSDQHVIDVNDTGTKVGYKPGVVLGGKDLEHDCGVHRGIGYFIEPLILLGLFARSPLSIRLKGITNDTKDPSVDTFRMVTLHMLKHFGVPLEGLELKIENRGAPPRGGGEVLLRVPNINSTLKAVNWIDEGMVKRIRGVTFSTNVSPQIENRILYAARGLFNKFIPDVHIFTDHRAGLSGGLYVSNLK
;
A
#
# COMPACT_ATOMS: atom_id res chain seq x y z
N MET A 1 18.92 -0.56 0.80
CA MET A 1 19.03 -0.63 2.26
C MET A 1 17.70 -0.43 3.00
N SER A 2 16.84 0.55 2.67
CA SER A 2 15.59 0.79 3.44
C SER A 2 14.68 -0.46 3.63
N LEU A 3 14.53 -1.30 2.60
CA LEU A 3 13.77 -2.56 2.74
C LEU A 3 14.42 -3.54 3.72
N LEU A 4 15.75 -3.66 3.73
CA LEU A 4 16.45 -4.54 4.66
C LEU A 4 16.28 -4.07 6.10
N HIS A 5 16.33 -2.76 6.35
CA HIS A 5 15.99 -2.20 7.66
C HIS A 5 14.54 -2.43 8.07
N LEU A 6 13.62 -2.46 7.11
CA LEU A 6 12.23 -2.83 7.41
C LEU A 6 12.12 -4.28 7.84
N LEU A 7 12.81 -5.20 7.16
CA LEU A 7 12.85 -6.62 7.53
C LEU A 7 13.45 -6.80 8.92
N ASP A 8 14.51 -6.05 9.24
CA ASP A 8 15.14 -6.04 10.56
C ASP A 8 14.18 -5.60 11.67
N LYS A 9 13.28 -4.65 11.40
CA LYS A 9 12.27 -4.20 12.38
C LYS A 9 11.17 -5.21 12.67
N VAL A 10 10.81 -6.06 11.70
CA VAL A 10 9.65 -6.96 11.80
C VAL A 10 10.03 -8.42 12.05
N SER A 11 11.33 -8.73 12.05
CA SER A 11 11.86 -10.08 12.26
C SER A 11 13.04 -10.08 13.25
N ASP A 12 13.28 -11.22 13.87
CA ASP A 12 14.35 -11.41 14.85
C ASP A 12 15.14 -12.69 14.50
N GLN A 13 16.35 -12.83 15.06
CA GLN A 13 17.25 -13.96 14.83
C GLN A 13 17.64 -14.19 13.37
N HIS A 14 17.55 -13.14 12.56
CA HIS A 14 17.97 -13.13 11.17
C HIS A 14 19.38 -12.54 11.07
N VAL A 15 20.07 -12.82 9.97
CA VAL A 15 21.40 -12.22 9.69
C VAL A 15 21.35 -11.59 8.30
N ILE A 16 21.65 -10.29 8.24
CA ILE A 16 21.80 -9.55 6.99
C ILE A 16 23.26 -9.16 6.86
N ASP A 17 23.93 -9.70 5.84
CA ASP A 17 25.31 -9.35 5.51
C ASP A 17 25.33 -8.66 4.15
N VAL A 18 25.88 -7.45 4.10
CA VAL A 18 26.00 -6.66 2.88
C VAL A 18 27.46 -6.33 2.69
N ASN A 19 28.01 -6.71 1.53
CA ASN A 19 29.42 -6.44 1.25
C ASN A 19 29.69 -4.93 1.15
N ASP A 20 30.95 -4.52 1.32
CA ASP A 20 31.36 -3.10 1.34
C ASP A 20 30.92 -2.32 0.08
N THR A 21 30.83 -3.01 -1.06
CA THR A 21 30.42 -2.39 -2.34
C THR A 21 28.91 -2.35 -2.55
N GLY A 22 28.11 -2.97 -1.68
CA GLY A 22 26.64 -3.02 -1.78
C GLY A 22 26.10 -3.83 -2.96
N THR A 23 26.94 -4.66 -3.59
CA THR A 23 26.62 -5.46 -4.79
C THR A 23 26.21 -6.89 -4.45
N LYS A 24 26.44 -7.35 -3.22
CA LYS A 24 26.08 -8.68 -2.73
C LYS A 24 25.39 -8.57 -1.38
N VAL A 25 24.31 -9.31 -1.22
CA VAL A 25 23.55 -9.41 0.03
C VAL A 25 23.41 -10.88 0.39
N GLY A 26 23.91 -11.26 1.57
CA GLY A 26 23.60 -12.51 2.24
C GLY A 26 22.44 -12.31 3.21
N TYR A 27 21.41 -13.14 3.12
CA TYR A 27 20.28 -13.11 4.04
C TYR A 27 20.02 -14.49 4.61
N LYS A 28 20.23 -14.64 5.92
CA LYS A 28 19.81 -15.82 6.68
C LYS A 28 18.50 -15.46 7.39
N PRO A 29 17.35 -16.02 6.96
CA PRO A 29 16.07 -15.69 7.55
C PRO A 29 15.99 -16.16 9.01
N GLY A 30 15.27 -15.38 9.81
CA GLY A 30 14.94 -15.70 11.19
C GLY A 30 13.43 -15.89 11.36
N VAL A 31 12.90 -15.39 12.47
CA VAL A 31 11.48 -15.48 12.80
C VAL A 31 10.80 -14.13 12.57
N VAL A 32 9.67 -14.12 11.86
CA VAL A 32 8.84 -12.92 11.73
C VAL A 32 8.04 -12.73 13.03
N LEU A 33 8.31 -11.64 13.73
CA LEU A 33 7.64 -11.34 14.99
C LEU A 33 6.35 -10.57 14.78
N GLY A 34 6.31 -9.70 13.77
CA GLY A 34 5.25 -8.67 13.63
C GLY A 34 5.61 -7.45 14.46
N GLY A 35 4.64 -6.88 15.17
CA GLY A 35 4.90 -5.77 16.09
C GLY A 35 3.80 -4.72 16.08
N LYS A 36 3.70 -3.95 17.16
CA LYS A 36 2.65 -2.94 17.33
C LYS A 36 3.23 -1.54 17.28
N ASP A 37 2.52 -0.64 16.61
CA ASP A 37 2.82 0.80 16.50
C ASP A 37 4.24 1.07 15.99
N LEU A 38 4.72 0.22 15.08
CA LEU A 38 6.01 0.41 14.41
C LEU A 38 5.96 1.61 13.48
N GLU A 39 7.11 2.23 13.22
CA GLU A 39 7.24 3.29 12.22
C GLU A 39 8.39 2.98 11.25
N HIS A 40 8.18 3.26 9.97
CA HIS A 40 9.21 3.15 8.95
C HIS A 40 9.14 4.28 7.92
N ASP A 41 10.28 4.94 7.74
CA ASP A 41 10.47 5.91 6.67
C ASP A 41 10.93 5.19 5.39
N CYS A 42 10.06 5.20 4.39
CA CYS A 42 10.29 4.61 3.07
C CYS A 42 11.19 5.52 2.20
N GLY A 43 11.36 6.78 2.58
CA GLY A 43 12.03 7.81 1.80
C GLY A 43 11.24 8.18 0.54
N VAL A 44 11.98 8.65 -0.47
CA VAL A 44 11.41 9.16 -1.73
C VAL A 44 11.89 8.40 -2.97
N HIS A 45 12.68 7.33 -2.78
CA HIS A 45 13.23 6.54 -3.89
C HIS A 45 12.24 5.51 -4.45
N ARG A 46 11.35 4.99 -3.60
CA ARG A 46 10.32 4.00 -3.91
C ARG A 46 9.01 4.42 -3.26
N GLY A 47 7.90 4.06 -3.87
CA GLY A 47 6.57 4.21 -3.28
C GLY A 47 6.39 3.31 -2.06
N ILE A 48 5.52 3.73 -1.13
CA ILE A 48 5.12 2.96 0.06
C ILE A 48 4.59 1.57 -0.34
N GLY A 49 3.94 1.46 -1.51
CA GLY A 49 3.45 0.18 -2.03
C GLY A 49 4.52 -0.91 -2.15
N TYR A 50 5.76 -0.53 -2.48
CA TYR A 50 6.90 -1.46 -2.52
C TYR A 50 7.19 -2.12 -1.17
N PHE A 51 6.92 -1.41 -0.07
CA PHE A 51 7.15 -1.90 1.29
C PHE A 51 5.93 -2.64 1.84
N ILE A 52 4.72 -2.23 1.44
CA ILE A 52 3.47 -2.89 1.84
C ILE A 52 3.42 -4.34 1.33
N GLU A 53 3.84 -4.57 0.09
CA GLU A 53 3.76 -5.90 -0.54
C GLU A 53 4.40 -7.02 0.30
N PRO A 54 5.69 -6.95 0.68
CA PRO A 54 6.30 -7.97 1.53
C PRO A 54 5.71 -7.96 2.95
N LEU A 55 5.32 -6.81 3.50
CA LEU A 55 4.77 -6.72 4.86
C LEU A 55 3.42 -7.44 5.01
N ILE A 56 2.55 -7.38 3.99
CA ILE A 56 1.29 -8.13 4.01
C ILE A 56 1.59 -9.62 4.08
N LEU A 57 2.51 -10.12 3.24
CA LEU A 57 2.84 -11.55 3.22
C LEU A 57 3.49 -12.02 4.53
N LEU A 58 4.47 -11.26 5.04
CA LEU A 58 5.17 -11.60 6.28
C LEU A 58 4.26 -11.46 7.50
N GLY A 59 3.45 -10.39 7.55
CA GLY A 59 2.56 -10.08 8.67
C GLY A 59 1.49 -11.14 8.91
N LEU A 60 1.00 -11.79 7.85
CA LEU A 60 0.04 -12.89 7.98
C LEU A 60 0.62 -14.07 8.77
N PHE A 61 1.92 -14.37 8.61
CA PHE A 61 2.58 -15.49 9.27
C PHE A 61 3.46 -15.07 10.46
N ALA A 62 3.29 -13.84 10.93
CA ALA A 62 4.02 -13.33 12.08
C ALA A 62 3.53 -13.97 13.39
N ARG A 63 4.42 -14.05 14.39
CA ARG A 63 4.03 -14.52 15.73
C ARG A 63 2.97 -13.65 16.40
N SER A 64 2.95 -12.36 16.08
CA SER A 64 1.98 -11.38 16.57
C SER A 64 1.47 -10.50 15.44
N PRO A 65 0.26 -9.90 15.56
CA PRO A 65 -0.24 -8.96 14.57
C PRO A 65 0.76 -7.82 14.28
N LEU A 66 0.76 -7.36 13.03
CA LEU A 66 1.59 -6.23 12.60
C LEU A 66 0.73 -4.95 12.54
N SER A 67 1.19 -3.89 13.18
CA SER A 67 0.67 -2.52 13.04
C SER A 67 1.86 -1.59 12.81
N ILE A 68 1.91 -0.97 11.62
CA ILE A 68 3.06 -0.15 11.20
C ILE A 68 2.61 1.08 10.42
N ARG A 69 3.20 2.23 10.74
CA ARG A 69 3.08 3.48 9.99
C ARG A 69 4.23 3.58 9.00
N LEU A 70 3.89 3.73 7.72
CA LEU A 70 4.83 3.92 6.63
C LEU A 70 4.74 5.37 6.15
N LYS A 71 5.88 6.06 6.12
CA LYS A 71 5.99 7.45 5.67
C LYS A 71 6.77 7.50 4.35
N GLY A 72 6.31 8.28 3.37
CA GLY A 72 6.96 8.34 2.04
C GLY A 72 6.02 8.73 0.91
N ILE A 73 6.26 8.20 -0.29
CA ILE A 73 5.43 8.45 -1.47
C ILE A 73 4.28 7.44 -1.54
N THR A 74 3.03 7.90 -1.54
CA THR A 74 1.84 7.03 -1.62
C THR A 74 1.54 6.54 -3.04
N ASN A 75 1.94 7.32 -4.05
CA ASN A 75 1.65 7.05 -5.45
C ASN A 75 2.79 7.59 -6.31
N ASP A 76 3.38 6.73 -7.13
CA ASP A 76 4.32 7.12 -8.19
C ASP A 76 3.97 6.38 -9.49
N THR A 77 4.89 6.40 -10.45
CA THR A 77 4.74 5.72 -11.74
C THR A 77 5.41 4.35 -11.81
N LYS A 78 6.13 3.93 -10.77
CA LYS A 78 6.99 2.73 -10.78
C LYS A 78 6.43 1.62 -9.91
N ASP A 79 5.91 1.97 -8.74
CA ASP A 79 5.46 1.07 -7.70
C ASP A 79 3.93 1.03 -7.62
N PRO A 80 3.34 -0.10 -7.19
CA PRO A 80 1.89 -0.17 -7.01
C PRO A 80 1.38 0.88 -6.03
N SER A 81 0.24 1.51 -6.34
CA SER A 81 -0.36 2.50 -5.45
C SER A 81 -0.85 1.87 -4.15
N VAL A 82 -0.85 2.66 -3.07
CA VAL A 82 -1.47 2.27 -1.80
C VAL A 82 -2.97 1.96 -1.96
N ASP A 83 -3.65 2.61 -2.92
CA ASP A 83 -5.05 2.31 -3.25
C ASP A 83 -5.23 0.92 -3.87
N THR A 84 -4.27 0.43 -4.65
CA THR A 84 -4.32 -0.91 -5.23
C THR A 84 -4.36 -1.95 -4.12
N PHE A 85 -3.51 -1.80 -3.10
CA PHE A 85 -3.55 -2.69 -1.94
C PHE A 85 -4.88 -2.59 -1.20
N ARG A 86 -5.33 -1.38 -0.87
CA ARG A 86 -6.57 -1.14 -0.13
C ARG A 86 -7.81 -1.69 -0.84
N MET A 87 -7.96 -1.41 -2.13
CA MET A 87 -9.18 -1.70 -2.89
C MET A 87 -9.18 -3.09 -3.52
N VAL A 88 -8.01 -3.66 -3.79
CA VAL A 88 -7.88 -4.93 -4.52
C VAL A 88 -7.19 -5.99 -3.66
N THR A 89 -5.91 -5.81 -3.33
CA THR A 89 -5.10 -6.86 -2.70
C THR A 89 -5.70 -7.35 -1.37
N LEU A 90 -6.09 -6.44 -0.47
CA LEU A 90 -6.68 -6.83 0.82
C LEU A 90 -8.00 -7.58 0.66
N HIS A 91 -8.81 -7.20 -0.32
CA HIS A 91 -10.07 -7.87 -0.62
C HIS A 91 -9.84 -9.25 -1.24
N MET A 92 -8.81 -9.39 -2.08
CA MET A 92 -8.43 -10.67 -2.68
C MET A 92 -8.00 -11.70 -1.63
N LEU A 93 -7.33 -11.27 -0.55
CA LEU A 93 -6.88 -12.17 0.52
C LEU A 93 -8.02 -12.91 1.21
N LYS A 94 -9.25 -12.36 1.19
CA LYS A 94 -10.44 -13.06 1.70
C LYS A 94 -10.64 -14.42 1.04
N HIS A 95 -10.35 -14.53 -0.26
CA HIS A 95 -10.52 -15.79 -0.99
C HIS A 95 -9.57 -16.88 -0.47
N PHE A 96 -8.39 -16.49 0.00
CA PHE A 96 -7.39 -17.38 0.60
C PHE A 96 -7.67 -17.67 2.09
N GLY A 97 -8.84 -17.30 2.61
CA GLY A 97 -9.25 -17.56 3.99
C GLY A 97 -8.67 -16.60 5.02
N VAL A 98 -8.07 -15.49 4.60
CA VAL A 98 -7.60 -14.44 5.52
C VAL A 98 -8.80 -13.66 6.06
N PRO A 99 -8.95 -13.50 7.38
CA PRO A 99 -10.01 -12.68 7.95
C PRO A 99 -9.79 -11.22 7.59
N LEU A 100 -10.87 -10.53 7.19
CA LEU A 100 -10.84 -9.08 6.95
C LEU A 100 -10.77 -8.28 8.26
N GLU A 101 -11.17 -8.89 9.38
CA GLU A 101 -11.06 -8.26 10.68
C GLU A 101 -9.59 -8.05 11.06
N GLY A 102 -9.24 -6.80 11.35
CA GLY A 102 -7.86 -6.42 11.68
C GLY A 102 -6.94 -6.25 10.47
N LEU A 103 -7.37 -6.60 9.25
CA LEU A 103 -6.63 -6.36 8.01
C LEU A 103 -7.06 -5.02 7.40
N GLU A 104 -6.25 -3.99 7.57
CA GLU A 104 -6.61 -2.63 7.21
C GLU A 104 -5.43 -1.86 6.63
N LEU A 105 -5.70 -1.03 5.61
CA LEU A 105 -4.76 -0.03 5.11
C LEU A 105 -5.43 1.34 5.11
N LYS A 106 -5.03 2.19 6.05
CA LYS A 106 -5.58 3.54 6.22
C LYS A 106 -4.59 4.58 5.71
N ILE A 107 -5.02 5.37 4.72
CA ILE A 107 -4.24 6.46 4.15
C ILE A 107 -4.54 7.72 4.96
N GLU A 108 -3.62 8.08 5.86
CA GLU A 108 -3.76 9.26 6.72
C GLU A 108 -3.43 10.52 5.91
N ASN A 109 -2.27 10.52 5.25
CA ASN A 109 -1.78 11.61 4.43
C ASN A 109 -1.35 11.09 3.06
N ARG A 110 -1.66 11.86 2.01
CA ARG A 110 -1.19 11.57 0.65
C ARG A 110 0.17 12.19 0.44
N GLY A 111 1.02 11.54 -0.35
CA GLY A 111 2.35 12.04 -0.70
C GLY A 111 2.70 11.69 -2.14
N ALA A 112 3.11 12.70 -2.91
CA ALA A 112 3.51 12.56 -4.31
C ALA A 112 5.00 12.88 -4.49
N PRO A 113 5.66 12.34 -5.53
CA PRO A 113 6.99 12.77 -5.91
C PRO A 113 7.04 14.28 -6.20
N PRO A 114 8.19 14.96 -5.98
CA PRO A 114 9.47 14.41 -5.57
C PRO A 114 9.69 14.34 -4.06
N ARG A 115 8.91 15.06 -3.24
CA ARG A 115 9.16 15.20 -1.79
C ARG A 115 8.40 14.19 -0.92
N GLY A 116 7.36 13.53 -1.43
CA GLY A 116 6.57 12.58 -0.67
C GLY A 116 5.78 13.24 0.45
N GLY A 117 6.00 12.82 1.69
CA GLY A 117 5.26 13.31 2.87
C GLY A 117 3.90 12.65 3.08
N GLY A 118 3.65 11.53 2.41
CA GLY A 118 2.49 10.70 2.66
C GLY A 118 2.71 9.78 3.87
N GLU A 119 1.61 9.35 4.47
CA GLU A 119 1.61 8.50 5.64
C GLU A 119 0.45 7.52 5.56
N VAL A 120 0.76 6.24 5.80
CA VAL A 120 -0.20 5.15 5.74
C VAL A 120 -0.02 4.24 6.94
N LEU A 121 -1.13 3.88 7.58
CA LEU A 121 -1.19 2.88 8.64
C LEU A 121 -1.60 1.54 8.04
N LEU A 122 -0.71 0.54 8.11
CA LEU A 122 -0.98 -0.84 7.75
C LEU A 122 -1.21 -1.66 9.02
N ARG A 123 -2.30 -2.42 9.05
CA ARG A 123 -2.59 -3.43 10.05
C ARG A 123 -2.79 -4.77 9.38
N VAL A 124 -2.09 -5.79 9.86
CA VAL A 124 -2.17 -7.17 9.35
C VAL A 124 -2.38 -8.11 10.53
N PRO A 125 -3.48 -8.88 10.56
CA PRO A 125 -3.68 -9.89 11.59
C PRO A 125 -2.77 -11.08 11.32
N ASN A 126 -2.35 -11.77 12.36
CA ASN A 126 -1.70 -13.06 12.21
C ASN A 126 -2.75 -14.15 11.97
N ILE A 127 -2.47 -15.06 11.04
CA ILE A 127 -3.29 -16.24 10.81
C ILE A 127 -2.71 -17.43 11.57
N ASN A 128 -3.55 -18.08 12.38
CA ASN A 128 -3.17 -19.29 13.11
C ASN A 128 -3.31 -20.56 12.25
N SER A 129 -3.89 -20.44 11.06
CA SER A 129 -4.11 -21.51 10.10
C SER A 129 -3.33 -21.26 8.81
N THR A 130 -3.27 -22.28 7.95
CA THR A 130 -2.75 -22.12 6.59
C THR A 130 -3.73 -21.35 5.71
N LEU A 131 -3.22 -20.79 4.60
CA LEU A 131 -4.05 -20.23 3.55
C LEU A 131 -4.87 -21.34 2.88
N LYS A 132 -6.10 -21.01 2.49
CA LYS A 132 -6.96 -21.91 1.73
C LYS A 132 -6.57 -21.86 0.26
N ALA A 133 -6.32 -23.02 -0.34
CA ALA A 133 -6.16 -23.13 -1.77
C ALA A 133 -7.46 -22.72 -2.48
N VAL A 134 -7.35 -21.95 -3.55
CA VAL A 134 -8.49 -21.44 -4.32
C VAL A 134 -8.33 -21.87 -5.77
N ASN A 135 -9.40 -22.42 -6.35
CA ASN A 135 -9.49 -22.69 -7.78
C ASN A 135 -10.27 -21.55 -8.44
N TRP A 136 -9.56 -20.59 -9.04
CA TRP A 136 -10.15 -19.41 -9.67
C TRP A 136 -9.83 -19.41 -11.17
N ILE A 137 -10.50 -20.32 -11.90
CA ILE A 137 -10.25 -20.58 -13.33
C ILE A 137 -11.16 -19.71 -14.21
N ASP A 138 -12.36 -19.42 -13.73
CA ASP A 138 -13.34 -18.59 -14.42
C ASP A 138 -13.28 -17.14 -13.91
N GLU A 139 -13.14 -16.20 -14.85
CA GLU A 139 -13.12 -14.75 -14.60
C GLU A 139 -14.51 -14.24 -14.18
N GLY A 140 -15.57 -14.94 -14.58
CA GLY A 140 -16.95 -14.57 -14.33
C GLY A 140 -17.36 -13.25 -15.00
N MET A 141 -18.48 -12.68 -14.54
CA MET A 141 -19.02 -11.42 -15.07
C MET A 141 -18.71 -10.23 -14.17
N VAL A 142 -18.33 -9.10 -14.78
CA VAL A 142 -18.15 -7.82 -14.08
C VAL A 142 -19.52 -7.30 -13.63
N LYS A 143 -19.74 -7.28 -12.31
CA LYS A 143 -21.01 -6.80 -11.72
C LYS A 143 -21.07 -5.29 -11.56
N ARG A 144 -19.92 -4.65 -11.33
CA ARG A 144 -19.81 -3.22 -11.02
C ARG A 144 -18.37 -2.75 -11.09
N ILE A 145 -18.16 -1.46 -11.32
CA ILE A 145 -16.83 -0.84 -11.31
C ILE A 145 -16.72 0.09 -10.10
N ARG A 146 -15.63 -0.08 -9.34
CA ARG A 146 -15.27 0.78 -8.20
C ARG A 146 -13.86 1.29 -8.39
N GLY A 147 -13.63 2.56 -8.06
CA GLY A 147 -12.31 3.18 -8.17
C GLY A 147 -12.14 4.33 -7.20
N VAL A 148 -10.93 4.85 -7.10
CA VAL A 148 -10.62 6.05 -6.33
C VAL A 148 -9.83 6.99 -7.24
N THR A 149 -10.23 8.26 -7.27
CA THR A 149 -9.40 9.35 -7.77
C THR A 149 -8.92 10.16 -6.58
N PHE A 150 -7.70 10.65 -6.63
CA PHE A 150 -7.15 11.50 -5.59
C PHE A 150 -6.45 12.70 -6.22
N SER A 151 -6.29 13.75 -5.42
CA SER A 151 -5.50 14.91 -5.78
C SER A 151 -4.92 15.55 -4.53
N THR A 152 -3.72 16.11 -4.67
CA THR A 152 -2.92 16.61 -3.55
C THR A 152 -2.47 18.03 -3.84
N ASN A 153 -2.83 18.98 -2.97
CA ASN A 153 -2.39 20.38 -3.07
C ASN A 153 -2.69 21.05 -4.43
N VAL A 154 -3.77 20.62 -5.07
CA VAL A 154 -4.28 21.17 -6.34
C VAL A 154 -5.79 21.38 -6.25
N SER A 155 -6.38 22.03 -7.26
CA SER A 155 -7.82 22.24 -7.31
C SER A 155 -8.59 20.90 -7.34
N PRO A 156 -9.63 20.71 -6.51
CA PRO A 156 -10.48 19.52 -6.55
C PRO A 156 -11.23 19.36 -7.88
N GLN A 157 -11.30 20.41 -8.70
CA GLN A 157 -11.87 20.33 -10.04
C GLN A 157 -11.14 19.33 -10.94
N ILE A 158 -9.86 19.04 -10.67
CA ILE A 158 -9.09 18.03 -11.41
C ILE A 158 -9.73 16.65 -11.21
N GLU A 159 -10.12 16.29 -9.99
CA GLU A 159 -10.79 15.01 -9.72
C GLU A 159 -12.14 14.92 -10.43
N ASN A 160 -12.92 15.99 -10.46
CA ASN A 160 -14.19 16.01 -11.18
C ASN A 160 -14.00 15.77 -12.69
N ARG A 161 -12.93 16.30 -13.28
CA ARG A 161 -12.58 16.06 -14.68
C ARG A 161 -12.19 14.61 -14.92
N ILE A 162 -11.39 14.02 -14.03
CA ILE A 162 -11.01 12.60 -14.09
C ILE A 162 -12.26 11.71 -13.99
N LEU A 163 -13.13 12.00 -13.01
CA LEU A 163 -14.38 11.29 -12.79
C LEU A 163 -15.28 11.36 -14.01
N TYR A 164 -15.47 12.54 -14.60
CA TYR A 164 -16.28 12.73 -15.80
C TYR A 164 -15.73 11.92 -16.99
N ALA A 165 -14.42 12.00 -17.24
CA ALA A 165 -13.77 11.25 -18.31
C ALA A 165 -13.89 9.73 -18.11
N ALA A 166 -13.62 9.23 -16.90
CA ALA A 166 -13.70 7.82 -16.56
C ALA A 166 -15.14 7.28 -16.71
N ARG A 167 -16.14 8.00 -16.19
CA ARG A 167 -17.55 7.62 -16.34
C ARG A 167 -18.01 7.68 -17.80
N GLY A 168 -17.53 8.65 -18.58
CA GLY A 168 -17.81 8.74 -20.02
C GLY A 168 -17.35 7.52 -20.81
N LEU A 169 -16.31 6.82 -20.34
CA LEU A 169 -15.85 5.56 -20.92
C LEU A 169 -16.59 4.36 -20.33
N PHE A 170 -16.58 4.20 -19.00
CA PHE A 170 -17.07 2.99 -18.34
C PHE A 170 -18.59 2.82 -18.41
N ASN A 171 -19.36 3.91 -18.40
CA ASN A 171 -20.82 3.84 -18.49
C ASN A 171 -21.33 3.25 -19.82
N LYS A 172 -20.48 3.21 -20.86
CA LYS A 172 -20.80 2.54 -22.13
C LYS A 172 -20.89 1.03 -21.98
N PHE A 173 -20.22 0.46 -20.97
CA PHE A 173 -20.16 -0.97 -20.72
C PHE A 173 -21.09 -1.40 -19.59
N ILE A 174 -21.11 -0.65 -18.48
CA ILE A 174 -21.94 -0.98 -17.32
C ILE A 174 -22.44 0.29 -16.61
N PRO A 175 -23.71 0.35 -16.16
CA PRO A 175 -24.23 1.54 -15.47
C PRO A 175 -23.73 1.69 -14.03
N ASP A 176 -23.40 0.59 -13.34
CA ASP A 176 -22.94 0.61 -11.94
C ASP A 176 -21.44 0.94 -11.85
N VAL A 177 -21.10 2.21 -12.10
CA VAL A 177 -19.75 2.77 -11.97
C VAL A 177 -19.73 3.80 -10.86
N HIS A 178 -18.94 3.55 -9.82
CA HIS A 178 -18.75 4.50 -8.71
C HIS A 178 -17.26 4.69 -8.41
N ILE A 179 -16.79 5.93 -8.57
CA ILE A 179 -15.40 6.30 -8.32
C ILE A 179 -15.41 7.32 -7.18
N PHE A 180 -14.75 6.98 -6.07
CA PHE A 180 -14.62 7.83 -4.90
C PHE A 180 -13.58 8.93 -5.13
N THR A 181 -13.78 10.09 -4.51
CA THR A 181 -12.86 11.23 -4.54
C THR A 181 -12.10 11.34 -3.22
N ASP A 182 -10.79 11.57 -3.28
CA ASP A 182 -9.89 11.72 -2.13
C ASP A 182 -8.97 12.94 -2.33
N HIS A 183 -9.58 14.12 -2.24
CA HIS A 183 -8.87 15.40 -2.28
C HIS A 183 -8.20 15.68 -0.95
N ARG A 184 -6.90 15.99 -0.98
CA ARG A 184 -6.12 16.38 0.20
C ARG A 184 -5.36 17.67 -0.07
N ALA A 185 -5.39 18.59 0.89
CA ALA A 185 -4.66 19.85 0.84
C ALA A 185 -3.93 20.15 2.15
N GLY A 186 -2.95 21.04 2.10
CA GLY A 186 -2.13 21.41 3.24
C GLY A 186 -1.28 20.23 3.71
N LEU A 187 -1.20 20.03 5.03
CA LEU A 187 -0.39 18.98 5.65
C LEU A 187 -0.79 17.57 5.20
N SER A 188 -2.08 17.33 4.96
CA SER A 188 -2.57 16.02 4.52
C SER A 188 -2.36 15.73 3.03
N GLY A 189 -2.00 16.75 2.24
CA GLY A 189 -1.65 16.61 0.82
C GLY A 189 -0.17 16.31 0.58
N GLY A 190 0.62 16.16 1.65
CA GLY A 190 2.05 15.87 1.58
C GLY A 190 2.89 17.09 1.25
N LEU A 191 4.19 16.86 1.08
CA LEU A 191 5.15 17.92 0.83
C LEU A 191 5.16 18.25 -0.66
N TYR A 192 4.83 19.49 -1.01
CA TYR A 192 4.93 19.99 -2.38
C TYR A 192 6.12 20.93 -2.54
N VAL A 193 6.54 21.13 -3.79
CA VAL A 193 7.51 22.17 -4.14
C VAL A 193 6.71 23.45 -4.39
N SER A 194 6.76 24.39 -3.45
CA SER A 194 6.25 25.75 -3.67
C SER A 194 7.19 26.50 -4.62
N ASN A 195 7.04 26.29 -5.93
CA ASN A 195 7.68 27.15 -6.94
C ASN A 195 6.84 28.42 -7.17
N LEU A 196 6.53 29.13 -6.08
CA LEU A 196 6.01 30.49 -6.12
C LEU A 196 7.03 31.37 -5.42
N LYS A 197 8.01 31.83 -6.20
CA LYS A 197 8.61 33.16 -6.05
C LYS A 197 8.10 34.01 -7.21
#